data_AF-A0A2P8QLR1-F1
#
_entry.id   AF-A0A2P8QLR1-F1
#
_cell.length_a   1.000
_cell.length_b   1.000
_cell.length_c   1.000
_cell.angle_alpha   90.00
_cell.angle_beta   90.00
_cell.angle_gamma   90.00
#
_symmetry.space_group_name_H-M   'P 1'
#
loop_
_entity.id
_entity.type
_entity.pdbx_description
1 polymer ?
#
loop_
_entity_poly.entity_id
_entity_poly.type
_entity_poly.pdbx_seq_one_letter_code
_entity_poly.pdbx_strand_id
1 'polypeptide(L)'
;MVLEQKRGIESIDLNQTFVFVKAPIESVASAFVRVRQANRWEQDVYDREIVTTGQGFIVFQFREQTWTSIYNFGFVPGCTPLEKKDAQTLSSLLQTRTVYYRVSDTGGYIGYELYENGNFIEMLDFEEDISFYFQSQNRQLRREDMGSVYGFIYDFMVEQDIYIPAIRRVENQQGYVRLLGPELENLERSDFERIDYLTLG
;
A
#
# COMPACT_ATOMS: atom_id res chain seq x y z
N MET A 1 21.88 3.46 3.66
CA MET A 1 21.35 2.67 2.53
C MET A 1 20.59 3.64 1.65
N VAL A 2 20.84 3.66 0.34
CA VAL A 2 20.10 4.54 -0.59
C VAL A 2 18.71 3.92 -0.79
N LEU A 3 17.65 4.72 -0.88
CA LEU A 3 16.26 4.25 -1.04
C LEU A 3 16.09 3.25 -2.19
N GLU A 4 16.84 3.46 -3.28
CA GLU A 4 16.88 2.60 -4.47
C GLU A 4 17.15 1.13 -4.12
N GLN A 5 17.83 0.87 -3.01
CA GLN A 5 18.18 -0.47 -2.52
C GLN A 5 17.25 -0.98 -1.40
N LYS A 6 16.39 -0.13 -0.83
CA LYS A 6 15.47 -0.54 0.24
C LYS A 6 14.40 -1.47 -0.33
N ARG A 7 14.20 -2.61 0.31
CA ARG A 7 13.17 -3.62 -0.01
C ARG A 7 12.63 -4.25 1.27
N GLY A 8 11.46 -4.86 1.18
CA GLY A 8 10.79 -5.49 2.30
C GLY A 8 9.95 -4.51 3.12
N ILE A 9 9.81 -4.79 4.41
CA ILE A 9 8.95 -4.05 5.33
C ILE A 9 9.82 -3.29 6.33
N GLU A 10 9.66 -1.97 6.42
CA GLU A 10 10.43 -1.14 7.37
C GLU A 10 10.03 -1.41 8.83
N SER A 11 8.72 -1.55 9.10
CA SER A 11 8.19 -1.87 10.43
C SER A 11 6.83 -2.58 10.33
N ILE A 12 6.58 -3.49 11.29
CA ILE A 12 5.28 -4.14 11.51
C ILE A 12 4.58 -3.63 12.78
N ASP A 13 5.22 -2.74 13.54
CA ASP A 13 4.71 -2.12 14.78
C ASP A 13 3.76 -0.95 14.47
N LEU A 14 2.82 -1.18 13.54
CA LEU A 14 1.94 -0.18 12.95
C LEU A 14 0.64 -0.83 12.45
N ASN A 15 -0.35 0.02 12.17
CA ASN A 15 -1.58 -0.36 11.48
C ASN A 15 -1.59 0.23 10.07
N GLN A 16 -1.43 -0.60 9.04
CA GLN A 16 -1.32 -0.14 7.66
C GLN A 16 -2.02 -1.06 6.68
N THR A 17 -2.60 -0.45 5.66
CA THR A 17 -3.13 -1.15 4.49
C THR A 17 -2.62 -0.45 3.25
N PHE A 18 -2.08 -1.24 2.31
CA PHE A 18 -1.58 -0.76 1.04
C PHE A 18 -2.16 -1.56 -0.12
N VAL A 19 -2.25 -0.90 -1.27
CA VAL A 19 -2.30 -1.55 -2.57
C VAL A 19 -1.06 -1.10 -3.35
N PHE A 20 -0.24 -2.05 -3.77
CA PHE A 20 0.89 -1.82 -4.66
C PHE A 20 0.49 -2.21 -6.08
N VAL A 21 0.85 -1.40 -7.06
CA VAL A 21 0.58 -1.65 -8.48
C VAL A 21 1.86 -1.50 -9.27
N LYS A 22 2.22 -2.52 -10.06
CA LYS A 22 3.44 -2.52 -10.88
C LYS A 22 3.23 -1.74 -12.18
N ALA A 23 3.04 -0.42 -12.05
CA ALA A 23 2.86 0.50 -13.16
C ALA A 23 3.24 1.94 -12.74
N PRO A 24 3.52 2.84 -13.70
CA PRO A 24 3.81 4.24 -13.41
C PRO A 24 2.67 4.94 -12.71
N ILE A 25 3.00 5.87 -11.81
CA ILE A 25 2.04 6.58 -10.96
C ILE A 25 0.90 7.25 -11.73
N GLU A 26 1.16 7.80 -12.92
CA GLU A 26 0.14 8.43 -13.76
C GLU A 26 -0.97 7.45 -14.15
N SER A 27 -0.58 6.24 -14.60
CA SER A 27 -1.54 5.20 -14.98
C SER A 27 -2.29 4.67 -13.77
N VAL A 28 -1.60 4.51 -12.63
CA VAL A 28 -2.18 3.98 -11.40
C VAL A 28 -3.18 4.96 -10.80
N ALA A 29 -2.80 6.23 -10.62
CA ALA A 29 -3.68 7.26 -10.09
C ALA A 29 -4.91 7.45 -10.99
N SER A 30 -4.72 7.53 -12.31
CA SER A 30 -5.83 7.65 -13.26
C SER A 30 -6.81 6.46 -13.21
N ALA A 31 -6.28 5.23 -13.09
CA ALA A 31 -7.12 4.04 -12.93
C ALA A 31 -7.83 4.03 -11.58
N PHE A 32 -7.14 4.41 -10.50
CA PHE A 32 -7.71 4.41 -9.16
C PHE A 32 -8.82 5.45 -8.97
N VAL A 33 -8.71 6.61 -9.63
CA VAL A 33 -9.83 7.57 -9.75
C VAL A 33 -11.08 6.89 -10.28
N ARG A 34 -10.97 6.03 -11.30
CA ARG A 34 -12.11 5.31 -11.88
C ARG A 34 -12.63 4.20 -10.97
N VAL A 35 -11.73 3.46 -10.31
CA VAL A 35 -12.07 2.35 -9.40
C VAL A 35 -12.87 2.85 -8.21
N ARG A 36 -12.43 3.95 -7.59
CA ARG A 36 -13.05 4.49 -6.37
C ARG A 36 -13.99 5.66 -6.63
N GLN A 37 -14.16 6.07 -7.88
CA GLN A 37 -14.93 7.27 -8.25
C GLN A 37 -14.44 8.52 -7.48
N ALA A 38 -13.13 8.71 -7.44
CA ALA A 38 -12.54 9.84 -6.73
C ALA A 38 -12.97 11.16 -7.38
N ASN A 39 -13.41 12.11 -6.55
CA ASN A 39 -13.92 13.40 -7.01
C ASN A 39 -12.80 14.42 -7.24
N ARG A 40 -11.67 14.21 -6.58
CA ARG A 40 -10.50 15.09 -6.68
C ARG A 40 -9.24 14.24 -6.77
N TRP A 41 -8.34 14.68 -7.64
CA TRP A 41 -6.99 14.16 -7.76
C TRP A 41 -6.04 15.35 -7.83
N GLU A 42 -5.20 15.49 -6.81
CA GLU A 42 -4.17 16.51 -6.72
C GLU A 42 -2.81 15.86 -6.94
N GLN A 43 -2.11 16.30 -7.97
CA GLN A 43 -0.80 15.76 -8.31
C GLN A 43 0.32 16.51 -7.61
N ASP A 44 1.42 15.81 -7.34
CA ASP A 44 2.67 16.33 -6.73
C ASP A 44 2.41 17.25 -5.54
N VAL A 45 1.84 16.67 -4.49
CA VAL A 45 1.40 17.36 -3.27
C VAL A 45 2.47 17.43 -2.18
N TYR A 46 3.70 16.97 -2.45
CA TYR A 46 4.79 17.04 -1.48
C TYR A 46 5.09 18.51 -1.12
N ASP A 47 5.31 18.77 0.17
CA ASP A 47 5.50 20.09 0.81
C ASP A 47 4.37 21.10 0.62
N ARG A 48 3.25 20.68 0.03
CA ARG A 48 2.08 21.52 -0.20
C ARG A 48 1.08 21.35 0.93
N GLU A 49 0.47 22.47 1.27
CA GLU A 49 -0.73 22.46 2.10
C GLU A 49 -1.92 22.08 1.23
N ILE A 50 -2.60 21.00 1.61
CA ILE A 50 -3.81 20.55 0.95
C ILE A 50 -4.96 20.52 1.96
N VAL A 51 -6.15 20.83 1.46
CA VAL A 51 -7.38 20.72 2.25
C VAL A 51 -7.89 19.29 2.10
N THR A 52 -7.89 18.54 3.19
CA THR A 52 -8.36 17.16 3.21
C THR A 52 -9.83 17.16 3.60
N THR A 53 -10.70 16.90 2.64
CA THR A 53 -12.14 16.73 2.86
C THR A 53 -12.51 15.27 2.68
N GLY A 54 -13.26 14.70 3.62
CA GLY A 54 -13.77 13.34 3.50
C GLY A 54 -12.67 12.27 3.58
N GLN A 55 -12.85 11.19 2.84
CA GLN A 55 -11.90 10.08 2.77
C GLN A 55 -10.80 10.35 1.75
N GLY A 56 -9.54 10.25 2.16
CA GLY A 56 -8.38 10.49 1.32
C GLY A 56 -7.55 9.24 1.03
N PHE A 57 -6.78 9.29 -0.06
CA PHE A 57 -5.73 8.33 -0.37
C PHE A 57 -4.48 9.07 -0.81
N ILE A 58 -3.33 8.58 -0.36
CA ILE A 58 -2.05 8.98 -0.92
C ILE A 58 -1.65 7.94 -1.95
N VAL A 59 -1.28 8.41 -3.14
CA VAL A 59 -0.70 7.58 -4.20
C VAL A 59 0.71 8.08 -4.42
N PHE A 60 1.71 7.22 -4.32
CA PHE A 60 3.10 7.64 -4.48
C PHE A 60 3.93 6.57 -5.17
N GLN A 61 4.98 7.02 -5.83
CA GLN A 61 5.99 6.16 -6.43
C GLN A 61 7.36 6.67 -6.00
N PHE A 62 8.19 5.76 -5.49
CA PHE A 62 9.59 6.06 -5.21
C PHE A 62 10.37 6.15 -6.53
N ARG A 63 11.40 7.00 -6.56
CA ARG A 63 12.30 7.06 -7.72
C ARG A 63 12.91 5.70 -7.99
N GLU A 64 13.03 5.39 -9.27
CA GLU A 64 13.63 4.14 -9.78
C GLU A 64 12.90 2.85 -9.40
N GLN A 65 11.82 2.91 -8.61
CA GLN A 65 10.98 1.75 -8.31
C GLN A 65 9.85 1.60 -9.33
N THR A 66 9.54 0.36 -9.67
CA THR A 66 8.49 0.03 -10.66
C THR A 66 7.08 -0.03 -10.07
N TRP A 67 6.97 0.00 -8.74
CA TRP A 67 5.72 -0.08 -8.01
C TRP A 67 5.23 1.30 -7.56
N THR A 68 3.96 1.56 -7.81
CA THR A 68 3.22 2.67 -7.21
C THR A 68 2.42 2.15 -6.03
N SER A 69 2.52 2.84 -4.90
CA SER A 69 1.82 2.55 -3.66
C SER A 69 0.58 3.40 -3.52
N ILE A 70 -0.51 2.79 -3.05
CA ILE A 70 -1.76 3.45 -2.66
C ILE A 70 -1.95 3.17 -1.17
N TYR A 71 -2.14 4.23 -0.39
CA TYR A 71 -2.29 4.18 1.05
C TYR A 71 -3.56 4.92 1.48
N ASN A 72 -4.32 4.34 2.40
CA ASN A 72 -5.51 4.99 2.96
C ASN A 72 -5.10 6.12 3.92
N PHE A 73 -5.53 7.35 3.63
CA PHE A 73 -5.14 8.53 4.38
C PHE A 73 -6.34 9.21 5.04
N GLY A 74 -6.26 9.38 6.36
CA GLY A 74 -7.34 9.97 7.15
C GLY A 74 -8.45 8.97 7.46
N PHE A 75 -8.56 8.55 8.73
CA PHE A 75 -9.74 7.84 9.19
C PHE A 75 -10.84 8.86 9.47
N VAL A 76 -11.93 8.75 8.75
CA VAL A 76 -13.20 9.42 9.06
C VAL A 76 -14.21 8.30 9.35
N PRO A 77 -15.07 8.40 10.38
CA PRO A 77 -16.13 7.43 10.60
C PRO A 77 -16.95 7.20 9.31
N GLY A 78 -17.11 5.93 8.90
CA GLY A 78 -17.78 5.57 7.64
C GLY A 78 -16.85 5.50 6.41
N CYS A 79 -15.54 5.74 6.57
CA CYS A 79 -14.53 5.52 5.54
C CYS A 79 -14.50 4.06 5.08
N THR A 80 -14.45 3.86 3.75
CA THR A 80 -14.35 2.52 3.14
C THR A 80 -12.88 2.21 2.90
N PRO A 81 -12.19 1.37 3.68
CA PRO A 81 -10.74 1.18 3.54
C PRO A 81 -10.33 0.66 2.15
N LEU A 82 -9.02 0.59 1.92
CA LEU A 82 -8.50 -0.17 0.78
C LEU A 82 -8.87 -1.64 0.95
N GLU A 83 -9.33 -2.26 -0.12
CA GLU A 83 -9.77 -3.65 -0.14
C GLU A 83 -8.96 -4.48 -1.13
N LYS A 84 -8.97 -5.80 -0.92
CA LYS A 84 -8.43 -6.80 -1.85
C LYS A 84 -8.97 -6.60 -3.28
N LYS A 85 -10.25 -6.22 -3.39
CA LYS A 85 -10.93 -5.93 -4.64
C LYS A 85 -10.34 -4.73 -5.39
N ASP A 86 -9.79 -3.74 -4.69
CA ASP A 86 -9.11 -2.61 -5.34
C ASP A 86 -7.86 -3.10 -6.07
N ALA A 87 -7.03 -3.92 -5.40
CA ALA A 87 -5.85 -4.54 -5.99
C ALA A 87 -6.22 -5.41 -7.20
N GLN A 88 -7.22 -6.29 -7.07
CA GLN A 88 -7.66 -7.15 -8.17
C GLN A 88 -8.18 -6.34 -9.37
N THR A 89 -9.00 -5.31 -9.11
CA THR A 89 -9.58 -4.48 -10.17
C THR A 89 -8.49 -3.69 -10.89
N LEU A 90 -7.54 -3.10 -10.16
CA LEU A 90 -6.39 -2.40 -10.76
C LEU A 90 -5.51 -3.34 -11.58
N SER A 91 -5.26 -4.56 -11.09
CA SER A 91 -4.52 -5.59 -11.84
C SER A 91 -5.19 -5.91 -13.17
N SER A 92 -6.52 -6.04 -13.18
CA SER A 92 -7.31 -6.28 -14.38
C SER A 92 -7.30 -5.07 -15.33
N LEU A 93 -7.55 -3.86 -14.83
CA LEU A 93 -7.62 -2.66 -15.66
C LEU A 93 -6.29 -2.29 -16.31
N LEU A 94 -5.19 -2.49 -15.59
CA LEU A 94 -3.85 -2.10 -16.04
C LEU A 94 -3.05 -3.26 -16.63
N GLN A 95 -3.61 -4.49 -16.63
CA GLN A 95 -2.94 -5.70 -17.12
C GLN A 95 -1.53 -5.83 -16.52
N THR A 96 -1.46 -5.75 -15.19
CA THR A 96 -0.20 -5.79 -14.44
C THR A 96 -0.36 -6.51 -13.10
N ARG A 97 0.74 -6.66 -12.36
CA ARG A 97 0.75 -7.20 -11.00
C ARG A 97 0.29 -6.17 -9.98
N THR A 98 -0.49 -6.63 -9.01
CA THR A 98 -0.83 -5.85 -7.83
C THR A 98 -0.69 -6.68 -6.57
N VAL A 99 -0.36 -6.01 -5.46
CA VAL A 99 -0.31 -6.62 -4.13
C VAL A 99 -1.20 -5.83 -3.19
N TYR A 100 -2.22 -6.47 -2.62
CA TYR A 100 -2.88 -5.98 -1.43
C TYR A 100 -2.05 -6.39 -0.21
N TYR A 101 -1.79 -5.48 0.71
CA TYR A 101 -1.06 -5.75 1.95
C TYR A 101 -1.79 -5.15 3.14
N ARG A 102 -1.79 -5.88 4.26
CA ARG A 102 -2.31 -5.39 5.55
C ARG A 102 -1.42 -5.84 6.70
N VAL A 103 -1.28 -4.98 7.69
CA VAL A 103 -0.64 -5.28 8.98
C VAL A 103 -1.32 -4.51 10.10
N SER A 104 -1.43 -5.14 11.26
CA SER A 104 -1.93 -4.55 12.50
C SER A 104 -1.21 -5.17 13.68
N ASP A 105 -0.37 -4.38 14.32
CA ASP A 105 0.30 -4.71 15.58
C ASP A 105 -0.72 -4.95 16.72
N THR A 106 -1.75 -4.11 16.76
CA THR A 106 -2.77 -4.08 17.79
C THR A 106 -3.79 -5.19 17.59
N GLY A 107 -4.09 -5.51 16.33
CA GLY A 107 -4.97 -6.59 15.93
C GLY A 107 -4.28 -7.93 15.73
N GLY A 108 -2.94 -7.99 15.85
CA GLY A 108 -2.15 -9.19 15.70
C GLY A 108 -2.27 -9.86 14.31
N TYR A 109 -2.47 -9.10 13.23
CA TYR A 109 -2.62 -9.69 11.89
C TYR A 109 -1.64 -9.11 10.87
N ILE A 110 -1.24 -9.94 9.91
CA ILE A 110 -0.44 -9.54 8.75
C ILE A 110 -0.77 -10.45 7.56
N GLY A 111 -0.77 -9.87 6.36
CA GLY A 111 -1.02 -10.67 5.17
C GLY A 111 -0.90 -9.89 3.87
N TYR A 112 -0.91 -10.64 2.78
CA TYR A 112 -0.93 -10.10 1.43
C TYR A 112 -1.79 -10.95 0.49
N GLU A 113 -2.20 -10.33 -0.62
CA GLU A 113 -2.74 -11.01 -1.79
C GLU A 113 -2.13 -10.46 -3.07
N LEU A 114 -1.59 -11.35 -3.89
CA LEU A 114 -0.98 -11.06 -5.18
C LEU A 114 -1.95 -11.39 -6.31
N TYR A 115 -2.11 -10.44 -7.22
CA TYR A 115 -2.89 -10.58 -8.44
C TYR A 115 -2.05 -10.27 -9.67
N GLU A 116 -2.35 -10.91 -10.80
CA GLU A 116 -1.76 -10.62 -12.11
C GLU A 116 -2.85 -10.66 -13.20
N ASN A 117 -2.97 -9.58 -13.96
CA ASN A 117 -4.00 -9.41 -15.00
C ASN A 117 -5.43 -9.70 -14.49
N GLY A 118 -5.72 -9.35 -13.23
CA GLY A 118 -7.01 -9.59 -12.58
C GLY A 118 -7.19 -10.98 -11.98
N ASN A 119 -6.24 -11.90 -12.21
CA ASN A 119 -6.28 -13.26 -11.68
C ASN A 119 -5.58 -13.32 -10.33
N PHE A 120 -6.18 -14.06 -9.39
CA PHE A 120 -5.54 -14.42 -8.13
C PHE A 120 -4.31 -15.29 -8.39
N ILE A 121 -3.18 -14.98 -7.75
CA ILE A 121 -1.93 -15.75 -7.86
C ILE A 121 -1.57 -16.39 -6.53
N GLU A 122 -1.56 -15.62 -5.45
CA GLU A 122 -1.13 -16.09 -4.14
C GLU A 122 -1.70 -15.22 -3.02
N MET A 123 -1.94 -15.81 -1.85
CA MET A 123 -2.17 -15.08 -0.62
C MET A 123 -1.56 -15.76 0.58
N LEU A 124 -1.25 -14.94 1.57
CA LEU A 124 -1.03 -15.35 2.94
C LEU A 124 -1.88 -14.43 3.84
N ASP A 125 -2.72 -15.03 4.68
CA ASP A 125 -3.44 -14.33 5.74
C ASP A 125 -3.10 -14.98 7.08
N PHE A 126 -2.61 -14.17 8.02
CA PHE A 126 -2.19 -14.63 9.33
C PHE A 126 -2.72 -13.70 10.42
N GLU A 127 -3.29 -14.31 11.45
CA GLU A 127 -3.76 -13.66 12.67
C GLU A 127 -3.22 -14.46 13.85
N GLU A 128 -2.40 -13.81 14.67
CA GLU A 128 -1.72 -14.41 15.82
C GLU A 128 -2.71 -15.15 16.72
N ASP A 129 -2.34 -16.37 17.08
CA ASP A 129 -3.13 -17.28 17.92
C ASP A 129 -4.56 -17.61 17.41
N ILE A 130 -4.94 -17.16 16.21
CA ILE A 130 -6.29 -17.32 15.66
C ILE A 130 -6.26 -18.13 14.37
N SER A 131 -5.52 -17.69 13.35
CA SER A 131 -5.59 -18.32 12.03
C SER A 131 -4.33 -18.17 11.18
N PHE A 132 -4.14 -19.15 10.29
CA PHE A 132 -3.14 -19.14 9.25
C PHE A 132 -3.74 -19.72 7.97
N TYR A 133 -3.72 -18.95 6.89
CA TYR A 133 -4.17 -19.37 5.57
C TYR A 133 -3.12 -19.02 4.53
N PHE A 134 -2.72 -20.01 3.73
CA PHE A 134 -1.84 -19.82 2.59
C PHE A 134 -2.40 -20.55 1.38
N GLN A 135 -2.46 -19.85 0.25
CA GLN A 135 -2.88 -20.41 -1.02
C GLN A 135 -2.05 -19.80 -2.14
N SER A 136 -1.51 -20.63 -3.03
CA SER A 136 -0.68 -20.17 -4.14
C SER A 136 -0.88 -21.03 -5.37
N GLN A 137 -0.81 -20.41 -6.55
CA GLN A 137 -0.73 -21.08 -7.84
C GLN A 137 0.71 -21.45 -8.22
N ASN A 138 1.70 -20.80 -7.60
CA ASN A 138 3.11 -20.91 -8.01
C ASN A 138 3.91 -21.87 -7.12
N ARG A 139 3.52 -22.04 -5.87
CA ARG A 139 4.26 -22.87 -4.90
C ARG A 139 3.32 -23.65 -3.98
N GLN A 140 3.71 -24.87 -3.64
CA GLN A 140 3.01 -25.69 -2.65
C GLN A 140 3.89 -25.76 -1.40
N LEU A 141 3.57 -24.93 -0.41
CA LEU A 141 4.30 -24.85 0.84
C LEU A 141 3.37 -25.16 2.01
N ARG A 142 3.90 -25.85 3.02
CA ARG A 142 3.23 -25.99 4.32
C ARG A 142 3.75 -24.93 5.29
N ARG A 143 3.01 -24.73 6.38
CA ARG A 143 3.38 -23.77 7.42
C ARG A 143 4.80 -24.01 7.95
N GLU A 144 5.20 -25.26 8.15
CA GLU A 144 6.53 -25.63 8.64
C GLU A 144 7.66 -25.17 7.69
N ASP A 145 7.41 -25.12 6.39
CA ASP A 145 8.40 -24.80 5.36
C ASP A 145 8.70 -23.28 5.31
N MET A 146 7.86 -22.45 5.95
CA MET A 146 7.93 -20.99 5.86
C MET A 146 8.73 -20.31 6.98
N GLY A 147 9.16 -21.06 8.01
CA GLY A 147 9.83 -20.47 9.16
C GLY A 147 8.95 -19.47 9.92
N SER A 148 9.39 -18.22 10.05
CA SER A 148 8.56 -17.14 10.62
C SER A 148 7.60 -16.59 9.57
N VAL A 149 6.31 -16.42 9.89
CA VAL A 149 5.34 -15.79 8.96
C VAL A 149 5.80 -14.38 8.59
N TYR A 150 6.29 -13.61 9.57
CA TYR A 150 6.83 -12.27 9.36
C TYR A 150 8.03 -12.28 8.42
N GLY A 151 8.94 -13.24 8.60
CA GLY A 151 10.10 -13.41 7.71
C GLY A 151 9.68 -13.78 6.29
N PHE A 152 8.71 -14.69 6.16
CA PHE A 152 8.19 -15.11 4.86
C PHE A 152 7.53 -13.97 4.08
N ILE A 153 6.74 -13.13 4.75
CA ILE A 153 6.13 -11.94 4.12
C ILE A 153 7.19 -10.90 3.78
N TYR A 154 8.18 -10.69 4.64
CA TYR A 154 9.32 -9.82 4.34
C TYR A 154 10.05 -10.28 3.07
N ASP A 155 10.42 -11.56 2.99
CA ASP A 155 11.11 -12.14 1.85
C ASP A 155 10.26 -12.07 0.57
N PHE A 156 8.94 -12.27 0.68
CA PHE A 156 8.02 -12.07 -0.44
C PHE A 156 8.06 -10.64 -0.97
N MET A 157 8.02 -9.63 -0.09
CA MET A 157 8.09 -8.22 -0.51
C MET A 157 9.45 -7.89 -1.15
N VAL A 158 10.54 -8.47 -0.64
CA VAL A 158 11.87 -8.38 -1.26
C VAL A 158 11.89 -9.00 -2.65
N GLU A 159 11.32 -10.20 -2.81
CA GLU A 159 11.19 -10.89 -4.11
C GLU A 159 10.41 -10.07 -5.12
N GLN A 160 9.35 -9.38 -4.68
CA GLN A 160 8.55 -8.52 -5.54
C GLN A 160 9.20 -7.17 -5.87
N ASP A 161 10.37 -6.85 -5.31
CA ASP A 161 11.01 -5.53 -5.46
C ASP A 161 10.16 -4.40 -4.83
N ILE A 162 9.42 -4.70 -3.76
CA ILE A 162 8.56 -3.75 -3.04
C ILE A 162 9.25 -3.27 -1.76
N TYR A 163 9.12 -1.97 -1.47
CA TYR A 163 9.44 -1.38 -0.18
C TYR A 163 8.19 -0.83 0.49
N ILE A 164 7.93 -1.25 1.73
CA ILE A 164 6.81 -0.77 2.55
C ILE A 164 7.36 0.18 3.62
N PRO A 165 7.12 1.49 3.51
CA PRO A 165 7.59 2.45 4.49
C PRO A 165 6.75 2.41 5.77
N ALA A 166 7.40 2.71 6.90
CA ALA A 166 6.72 3.06 8.13
C ALA A 166 6.03 4.42 7.98
N ILE A 167 4.70 4.41 7.93
CA ILE A 167 3.88 5.62 7.88
C ILE A 167 3.21 5.75 9.24
N ARG A 168 3.66 6.72 10.03
CA ARG A 168 2.96 7.07 11.26
C ARG A 168 1.78 7.96 10.91
N ARG A 169 0.65 7.66 11.53
CA ARG A 169 -0.59 8.39 11.27
C ARG A 169 -0.56 9.72 12.02
N VAL A 170 -0.65 10.82 11.28
CA VAL A 170 -0.90 12.14 11.86
C VAL A 170 -2.41 12.32 11.97
N GLU A 171 -2.93 12.21 13.18
CA GLU A 171 -4.28 12.67 13.46
C GLU A 171 -4.24 14.18 13.66
N ASN A 172 -4.80 14.95 12.73
CA ASN A 172 -5.05 16.37 12.96
C ASN A 172 -6.57 16.64 13.03
N GLN A 173 -6.99 17.35 14.06
CA GLN A 173 -8.39 17.64 14.37
C GLN A 173 -9.01 18.72 13.45
N GLN A 174 -8.25 19.29 12.51
CA GLN A 174 -8.62 20.54 11.82
C GLN A 174 -8.76 20.46 10.29
N GLY A 175 -8.73 19.28 9.65
CA GLY A 175 -9.08 19.14 8.22
C GLY A 175 -8.11 19.76 7.20
N TYR A 176 -7.04 20.41 7.66
CA TYR A 176 -5.91 20.83 6.83
C TYR A 176 -4.73 19.91 7.10
N VAL A 177 -4.15 19.36 6.04
CA VAL A 177 -2.92 18.58 6.11
C VAL A 177 -1.91 19.23 5.20
N ARG A 178 -0.84 19.73 5.81
CA ARG A 178 0.39 19.97 5.05
C ARG A 178 1.07 18.62 4.90
N LEU A 179 1.06 18.08 3.69
CA LEU A 179 1.83 16.89 3.39
C LEU A 179 3.28 17.32 3.24
N LEU A 180 4.09 17.19 4.30
CA LEU A 180 5.55 17.23 4.19
C LEU A 180 6.08 15.91 3.54
N GLY A 181 5.31 15.36 2.59
CA GLY A 181 5.10 13.92 2.44
C GLY A 181 4.07 13.39 3.44
N PRO A 182 3.64 12.11 3.36
CA PRO A 182 3.15 11.44 4.58
C PRO A 182 4.26 11.55 5.64
N GLU A 183 3.97 11.43 6.94
CA GLU A 183 5.02 11.20 7.96
C GLU A 183 5.65 9.81 7.72
N LEU A 184 6.38 9.74 6.62
CA LEU A 184 7.22 8.68 6.14
C LEU A 184 8.54 8.93 6.84
N GLU A 185 8.73 8.29 7.99
CA GLU A 185 9.94 8.48 8.77
C GLU A 185 11.17 8.30 7.87
N ASN A 186 12.06 9.30 7.89
CA ASN A 186 13.32 9.29 7.15
C ASN A 186 13.18 9.25 5.61
N LEU A 187 12.09 9.79 5.04
CA LEU A 187 11.94 9.97 3.59
C LEU A 187 11.83 11.46 3.21
N GLU A 188 12.55 11.85 2.16
CA GLU A 188 12.67 13.24 1.67
C GLU A 188 12.06 13.39 0.27
N ARG A 189 11.82 14.63 -0.21
CA ARG A 189 11.25 14.86 -1.56
C ARG A 189 11.98 14.10 -2.66
N SER A 190 13.31 14.01 -2.56
CA SER A 190 14.18 13.35 -3.52
C SER A 190 13.95 11.86 -3.66
N ASP A 191 13.32 11.24 -2.66
CA ASP A 191 12.98 9.81 -2.67
C ASP A 191 11.80 9.50 -3.58
N PHE A 192 10.95 10.50 -3.86
CA PHE A 192 9.73 10.32 -4.64
C PHE A 192 9.94 10.73 -6.08
N GLU A 193 9.46 9.89 -6.99
CA GLU A 193 9.11 10.33 -8.32
C GLU A 193 8.01 11.37 -8.20
N ARG A 194 6.90 10.98 -7.54
CA ARG A 194 5.75 11.83 -7.30
C ARG A 194 4.90 11.32 -6.14
N ILE A 195 4.22 12.24 -5.45
CA ILE A 195 3.18 11.95 -4.46
C ILE A 195 1.91 12.69 -4.88
N ASP A 196 0.82 11.96 -5.02
CA ASP A 196 -0.51 12.46 -5.35
C ASP A 196 -1.46 12.24 -4.16
N TYR A 197 -2.49 13.07 -4.09
CA TYR A 197 -3.60 12.93 -3.15
C TYR A 197 -4.92 12.78 -3.90
N LEU A 198 -5.74 11.79 -3.51
CA LEU A 198 -7.07 11.59 -4.07
C LEU A 198 -8.11 11.64 -2.96
N THR A 199 -9.28 12.20 -3.23
CA THR A 199 -10.41 12.18 -2.28
C THR A 199 -11.67 11.60 -2.86
N LEU A 200 -12.38 10.89 -2.00
CA LEU A 200 -13.80 10.58 -2.16
C LEU A 200 -14.56 11.72 -1.49
N GLY A 201 -15.61 12.22 -2.16
CA GLY A 201 -16.37 13.40 -1.71
C GLY A 201 -16.92 13.28 -0.30
#